data_AF-A0A7C2HK77-F1
#
_entry.id   AF-A0A7C2HK77-F1
#
_cell.length_a   1.000
_cell.length_b   1.000
_cell.length_c   1.000
_cell.angle_alpha   90.00
_cell.angle_beta   90.00
_cell.angle_gamma   90.00
#
_symmetry.space_group_name_H-M   'P 1'
#
loop_
_entity.id
_entity.type
_entity.pdbx_description
1 polymer ?
#
loop_
_entity_poly.entity_id
_entity_poly.type
_entity_poly.pdbx_seq_one_letter_code
_entity_poly.pdbx_strand_id
1 'polypeptide(L)' 'MGPDEIFRLIVKADDAVKYATAEKLAARIDRARRLLLQARQEAEAIGNDALRALADRRLADLESLQ' A
#
# COMPACT_ATOMS: atom_id res chain seq x y z
N MET A 1 -1.79 -7.36 -13.29
CA MET A 1 -2.00 -8.33 -12.18
C MET A 1 -3.49 -8.62 -12.03
N GLY A 2 -3.88 -9.72 -11.39
CA GLY A 2 -5.27 -9.95 -11.00
C GLY A 2 -5.67 -9.21 -9.71
N PRO A 3 -6.98 -9.06 -9.41
CA PRO A 3 -7.47 -8.41 -8.18
C PRO A 3 -6.85 -8.95 -6.89
N ASP A 4 -6.68 -10.28 -6.77
CA ASP A 4 -6.09 -10.93 -5.59
C ASP A 4 -4.61 -10.61 -5.39
N GLU A 5 -3.88 -10.38 -6.47
CA GLU A 5 -2.47 -9.97 -6.41
C GLU A 5 -2.35 -8.53 -5.94
N ILE A 6 -3.21 -7.64 -6.43
CA ILE A 6 -3.30 -6.24 -6.02
C ILE A 6 -3.65 -6.16 -4.54
N PHE A 7 -4.66 -6.90 -4.09
CA PHE A 7 -5.02 -6.95 -2.68
C PHE A 7 -3.85 -7.43 -1.81
N ARG A 8 -3.10 -8.45 -2.26
CA ARG A 8 -1.89 -8.91 -1.56
C ARG A 8 -0.79 -7.84 -1.48
N LEU A 9 -0.65 -6.97 -2.47
CA LEU A 9 0.29 -5.83 -2.39
C LEU A 9 -0.11 -4.85 -1.28
N ILE A 10 -1.40 -4.54 -1.17
CA ILE A 10 -1.94 -3.66 -0.13
C ILE A 10 -1.70 -4.27 1.26
N VAL A 11 -2.04 -5.55 1.45
CA VAL A 11 -1.80 -6.24 2.73
C VAL A 11 -0.31 -6.29 3.08
N LYS A 12 0.57 -6.52 2.10
CA LYS A 12 2.03 -6.47 2.32
C LYS A 12 2.53 -5.09 2.74
N ALA A 13 1.90 -4.02 2.23
CA ALA A 13 2.23 -2.66 2.63
C ALA A 13 1.84 -2.41 4.10
N ASP A 14 0.62 -2.79 4.49
CA ASP A 14 0.14 -2.69 5.88
C ASP A 14 1.04 -3.50 6.84
N ASP A 15 1.41 -4.72 6.45
CA ASP A 15 2.31 -5.59 7.23
C ASP A 15 3.70 -4.96 7.43
N ALA A 16 4.23 -4.33 6.39
CA ALA A 16 5.54 -3.68 6.45
C ALA A 16 5.60 -2.58 7.52
N VAL A 17 4.49 -1.85 7.72
CA VAL A 17 4.39 -0.76 8.71
C VAL A 17 4.06 -1.30 10.10
N LYS A 18 3.11 -2.24 10.21
CA LYS A 18 2.64 -2.81 11.49
C LYS A 18 3.77 -3.42 12.33
N TYR A 19 4.75 -4.04 11.69
CA TYR A 19 5.89 -4.69 12.35
C TYR A 19 7.19 -3.87 12.25
N ALA A 20 7.11 -2.58 11.92
CA ALA A 20 8.28 -1.74 11.86
C ALA A 20 8.79 -1.38 13.27
N THR A 21 10.07 -1.59 13.52
CA THR A 21 10.76 -1.02 14.69
C THR A 21 11.04 0.46 14.44
N ALA A 22 11.17 1.27 15.50
CA ALA A 22 11.41 2.71 15.39
C ALA A 22 12.62 3.06 14.48
N GLU A 23 13.71 2.29 14.58
CA GLU A 23 14.92 2.47 13.75
C GLU A 23 14.70 2.20 12.25
N LYS A 24 13.69 1.40 11.90
CA LYS A 24 13.39 1.00 10.51
C LYS A 24 12.09 1.59 9.98
N LEU A 25 11.40 2.40 10.78
CA LEU A 25 10.08 2.93 10.46
C LEU A 25 10.10 3.73 9.15
N ALA A 26 11.06 4.63 8.96
CA ALA A 26 11.20 5.40 7.73
C ALA A 26 11.39 4.52 6.49
N ALA A 27 12.28 3.52 6.55
CA ALA A 27 12.52 2.58 5.44
C ALA A 27 11.31 1.70 5.15
N ARG A 28 10.53 1.34 6.18
CA ARG A 28 9.30 0.56 6.06
C ARG A 28 8.15 1.37 5.49
N ILE A 29 8.00 2.63 5.89
CA ILE A 29 7.04 3.57 5.31
C ILE A 29 7.32 3.74 3.82
N ASP A 30 8.58 3.99 3.45
CA ASP A 30 8.96 4.17 2.04
C ASP A 30 8.70 2.90 1.20
N ARG A 31 8.92 1.72 1.78
CA ARG A 31 8.55 0.44 1.14
C ARG A 31 7.03 0.26 1.01
N ALA A 32 6.27 0.56 2.06
CA ALA A 32 4.81 0.47 2.04
C ALA A 32 4.22 1.42 1.00
N ARG A 33 4.74 2.65 0.91
CA ARG A 33 4.35 3.64 -0.10
C ARG A 33 4.52 3.10 -1.52
N ARG A 34 5.68 2.52 -1.84
CA ARG A 34 5.93 1.91 -3.16
C ARG A 34 4.93 0.80 -3.48
N LEU A 35 4.65 -0.08 -2.53
CA LEU A 35 3.70 -1.19 -2.70
C LEU A 35 2.27 -0.68 -2.95
N LEU A 36 1.83 0.35 -2.22
CA LEU A 36 0.52 0.94 -2.38
C LEU A 36 0.38 1.71 -3.71
N LEU A 37 1.42 2.44 -4.14
CA LEU A 37 1.43 3.10 -5.44
C LEU A 37 1.32 2.09 -6.59
N GLN A 38 2.05 0.98 -6.50
CA GLN A 38 1.93 -0.11 -7.47
C GLN A 38 0.53 -0.72 -7.46
N ALA A 39 -0.03 -0.99 -6.27
CA ALA A 39 -1.39 -1.52 -6.16
C ALA A 39 -2.43 -0.57 -6.76
N ARG A 40 -2.27 0.74 -6.56
CA ARG A 40 -3.17 1.75 -7.14
C ARG A 40 -3.10 1.74 -8.66
N GLN A 41 -1.90 1.77 -9.24
CA GLN A 41 -1.72 1.76 -10.70
C GLN A 41 -2.29 0.49 -11.32
N GLU A 42 -2.03 -0.68 -10.73
CA GLU A 42 -2.58 -1.94 -11.22
C GLU A 42 -4.11 -1.98 -11.08
N ALA A 43 -4.68 -1.46 -9.98
CA ALA A 43 -6.12 -1.38 -9.79
C ALA A 43 -6.78 -0.44 -10.83
N GLU A 44 -6.14 0.69 -11.13
CA GLU A 44 -6.57 1.62 -12.17
C GLU A 44 -6.52 0.98 -13.56
N ALA A 45 -5.45 0.26 -13.88
CA ALA A 45 -5.27 -0.42 -15.16
C ALA A 45 -6.34 -1.50 -15.43
N ILE A 46 -6.86 -2.14 -14.39
CA ILE A 46 -7.94 -3.14 -14.51
C ILE A 46 -9.34 -2.57 -14.27
N GLY A 47 -9.47 -1.26 -14.01
CA GLY A 47 -10.76 -0.61 -13.73
C GLY A 47 -11.41 -1.04 -12.42
N ASN A 48 -10.64 -1.44 -11.41
CA ASN A 48 -11.15 -1.85 -10.11
C ASN A 48 -11.12 -0.68 -9.11
N ASP A 49 -12.18 0.13 -9.12
CA ASP A 49 -12.29 1.32 -8.27
C ASP A 49 -12.27 1.00 -6.77
N ALA A 50 -12.76 -0.17 -6.35
CA ALA A 50 -12.74 -0.58 -4.95
C ALA A 50 -11.30 -0.77 -4.43
N LEU A 51 -10.46 -1.45 -5.20
CA LEU A 51 -9.05 -1.64 -4.84
C LEU A 51 -8.24 -0.35 -4.98
N ARG A 52 -8.54 0.47 -5.98
CA ARG A 52 -7.92 1.79 -6.13
C ARG A 52 -8.21 2.67 -4.92
N ALA A 53 -9.48 2.80 -4.53
CA ALA A 53 -9.89 3.58 -3.36
C ALA A 53 -9.29 3.04 -2.06
N LEU A 54 -9.17 1.71 -1.93
CA LEU A 54 -8.49 1.10 -0.80
C LEU A 54 -6.99 1.47 -0.74
N ALA A 55 -6.29 1.41 -1.88
CA ALA A 55 -4.88 1.79 -1.96
C ALA A 55 -4.67 3.29 -1.65
N ASP A 56 -5.54 4.17 -2.17
CA ASP A 56 -5.51 5.61 -1.89
C ASP A 56 -5.75 5.91 -0.40
N ARG A 57 -6.71 5.22 0.24
CA ARG A 57 -6.95 5.38 1.68
C ARG A 57 -5.74 4.97 2.50
N ARG A 58 -5.10 3.84 2.15
CA ARG A 58 -3.90 3.37 2.85
C ARG A 58 -2.69 4.28 2.63
N LEU A 59 -2.58 4.92 1.46
CA LEU A 59 -1.55 5.96 1.24
C LEU A 59 -1.76 7.15 2.16
N ALA A 60 -3.00 7.63 2.31
CA ALA A 60 -3.31 8.74 3.21
C ALA A 60 -3.07 8.38 4.70
N ASP A 61 -3.44 7.17 5.12
CA ASP A 61 -3.10 6.65 6.46
C ASP A 61 -1.57 6.62 6.67
N LEU A 62 -0.82 6.21 5.65
CA LEU A 62 0.64 6.14 5.71
C LEU A 62 1.29 7.52 5.81
N GLU A 63 0.79 8.52 5.08
CA GLU A 63 1.26 9.91 5.16
C GLU A 63 0.96 10.53 6.53
N SER A 64 -0.11 10.09 7.19
CA SER A 64 -0.44 10.53 8.57
C SER A 64 0.49 9.94 9.64
N LEU A 65 1.33 8.96 9.29
CA LEU A 65 2.32 8.35 10.19
C LEU A 65 3.73 8.96 10.06
N GLN A 66 3.96 9.87 9.10
CA GLN A 66 5.19 10.66 8.97
C GLN A 66 5.15 11.92 9.82
#